data_AF-A0A0M3IP49-F1
#
_entry.id   AF-A0A0M3IP49-F1
#
_cell.length_a   1.000
_cell.length_b   1.000
_cell.length_c   1.000
_cell.angle_alpha   90.00
_cell.angle_beta   90.00
_cell.angle_gamma   90.00
#
_symmetry.space_group_name_H-M   'P 1'
#
loop_
_entity.id
_entity.type
_entity.pdbx_description
1 polymer ?
#
loop_
_entity_poly.entity_id
_entity_poly.type
_entity_poly.pdbx_seq_one_letter_code
_entity_poly.pdbx_strand_id
1 'polypeptide(L)' 'MTFRMSAESQTLPCSRSLADIRAEQSDHLDRLRSRLSDVNMKDLVPLLVARQVLRSHEMGAVYSKVR' A
#
# COMPACT_ATOMS: atom_id res chain seq x y z
N MET A 1 -54.95 -0.71 -20.34
CA MET A 1 -53.87 0.21 -20.71
C MET A 1 -52.77 0.09 -19.66
N THR A 2 -51.70 -0.62 -19.95
CA THR A 2 -50.56 -0.82 -19.04
C THR A 2 -49.52 0.26 -19.29
N PHE A 3 -49.30 1.12 -18.30
CA PHE A 3 -48.24 2.13 -18.33
C PHE A 3 -46.91 1.41 -18.06
N ARG A 4 -46.06 1.28 -19.09
CA ARG A 4 -44.67 0.81 -18.92
C ARG A 4 -43.89 1.90 -18.20
N MET A 5 -43.48 1.66 -16.96
CA MET A 5 -42.35 2.36 -16.36
C MET A 5 -41.10 1.90 -17.11
N SER A 6 -40.50 2.81 -17.89
CA SER A 6 -39.17 2.59 -18.47
C SER A 6 -38.18 2.45 -17.32
N ALA A 7 -37.63 1.25 -17.17
CA ALA A 7 -36.49 0.99 -16.30
C ALA A 7 -35.25 1.62 -16.94
N GLU A 8 -35.09 2.92 -16.75
CA GLU A 8 -33.79 3.57 -16.89
C GLU A 8 -32.93 3.09 -15.72
N SER A 9 -32.33 1.90 -15.90
CA SER A 9 -31.22 1.43 -15.07
C SER A 9 -30.07 2.42 -15.24
N GLN A 10 -30.11 3.51 -14.48
CA GLN A 10 -28.93 4.30 -14.17
C GLN A 10 -27.95 3.30 -13.56
N THR A 11 -26.97 2.87 -14.35
CA THR A 11 -25.86 2.07 -13.88
C THR A 11 -25.10 2.94 -12.89
N LEU A 12 -25.47 2.86 -11.61
CA LEU A 12 -24.67 3.40 -10.53
C LEU A 12 -23.25 2.87 -10.74
N PRO A 13 -22.21 3.73 -10.72
CA PRO A 13 -20.86 3.26 -10.86
C PRO A 13 -20.63 2.24 -9.75
N CYS A 14 -20.48 0.96 -10.12
CA CYS A 14 -20.20 -0.09 -9.17
C CYS A 14 -18.94 0.32 -8.41
N SER A 15 -19.12 0.72 -7.15
CA SER A 15 -18.00 1.12 -6.30
C SER A 15 -17.02 -0.04 -6.25
N ARG A 16 -15.75 0.25 -6.49
CA ARG A 16 -14.68 -0.74 -6.46
C ARG A 16 -14.70 -1.50 -5.13
N SER A 17 -14.55 -2.83 -5.19
CA SER A 17 -14.53 -3.65 -3.99
C SER A 17 -13.34 -3.30 -3.11
N LEU A 18 -13.53 -3.37 -1.78
CA LEU A 18 -12.43 -3.25 -0.82
C LEU A 18 -11.32 -4.29 -1.06
N ALA A 19 -11.68 -5.47 -1.58
CA ALA A 19 -10.71 -6.50 -1.95
C ALA A 19 -9.80 -6.04 -3.09
N ASP A 20 -10.37 -5.46 -4.15
CA ASP A 20 -9.64 -4.99 -5.32
C ASP A 20 -8.71 -3.81 -4.96
N ILE A 21 -9.13 -2.95 -4.02
CA ILE A 21 -8.32 -1.85 -3.50
C ILE A 21 -7.12 -2.39 -2.73
N ARG A 22 -7.33 -3.38 -1.86
CA ARG A 22 -6.23 -4.01 -1.09
C ARG A 22 -5.24 -4.74 -1.98
N ALA A 23 -5.73 -5.41 -3.04
CA ALA A 23 -4.87 -6.09 -4.01
C ALA A 23 -3.93 -5.09 -4.71
N GLU A 24 -4.46 -3.99 -5.25
CA GLU A 24 -3.62 -2.97 -5.89
C GLU A 24 -2.67 -2.27 -4.91
N GLN A 25 -3.10 -2.01 -3.67
CA GLN A 25 -2.21 -1.47 -2.64
C GLN A 25 -1.04 -2.42 -2.35
N SER A 26 -1.27 -3.73 -2.33
CA SER A 26 -0.22 -4.72 -2.19
C SER A 26 0.77 -4.63 -3.36
N ASP A 27 0.26 -4.59 -4.61
CA ASP A 27 1.09 -4.49 -5.80
C ASP A 27 1.94 -3.21 -5.80
N HIS A 28 1.36 -2.09 -5.36
CA HIS A 28 2.07 -0.82 -5.23
C HIS A 28 3.17 -0.88 -4.16
N LEU A 29 2.91 -1.53 -3.02
CA LEU A 29 3.92 -1.73 -1.98
C LEU A 29 5.07 -2.61 -2.48
N ASP A 30 4.80 -3.64 -3.27
CA ASP A 30 5.85 -4.51 -3.80
C ASP A 30 6.71 -3.81 -4.85
N ARG A 31 6.11 -2.99 -5.72
CA ARG A 31 6.87 -2.10 -6.62
C ARG A 31 7.72 -1.10 -5.84
N LEU A 32 7.18 -0.53 -4.76
CA LEU A 32 7.94 0.38 -3.91
C LEU A 32 9.12 -0.32 -3.23
N ARG A 33 8.91 -1.53 -2.70
CA ARG A 33 10.00 -2.36 -2.14
C ARG A 33 11.10 -2.61 -3.15
N SER A 34 10.76 -2.97 -4.38
CA SER A 34 11.74 -3.18 -5.45
C SER A 34 12.52 -1.91 -5.78
N ARG A 35 11.91 -0.71 -5.67
CA ARG A 35 12.63 0.55 -5.89
C ARG A 35 13.52 0.95 -4.71
N LEU A 36 13.16 0.51 -3.51
CA LEU A 36 13.92 0.76 -2.29
C LEU A 36 15.09 -0.23 -2.09
N SER A 37 15.23 -1.27 -2.93
CA SER A 37 16.33 -2.24 -2.83
C SER A 37 17.71 -1.59 -2.97
N ASP A 38 17.77 -0.53 -3.78
CA ASP A 38 19.02 0.16 -4.11
C ASP A 38 19.34 1.27 -3.09
N VAL A 39 18.42 1.53 -2.16
CA VAL A 39 18.60 2.55 -1.12
C VAL A 39 19.35 1.96 0.05
N ASN A 40 20.39 2.68 0.51
CA ASN A 40 21.06 2.34 1.74
C ASN A 40 20.13 2.57 2.95
N MET A 41 19.62 1.47 3.50
CA MET A 41 18.70 1.50 4.64
C MET A 41 19.27 2.24 5.86
N LYS A 42 20.59 2.27 6.05
CA LYS A 42 21.23 2.96 7.18
C LYS A 42 20.93 4.48 7.19
N ASP A 43 20.77 5.07 6.02
CA ASP A 43 20.51 6.51 5.86
C ASP A 43 19.04 6.85 6.18
N LEU A 44 18.15 5.86 6.07
CA LEU A 44 16.72 6.02 6.37
C LEU A 44 16.36 5.77 7.83
N VAL A 45 17.20 5.05 8.58
CA VAL A 45 16.94 4.70 9.98
C VAL A 45 16.58 5.91 10.86
N PRO A 46 17.31 7.06 10.82
CA PRO A 46 16.94 8.23 11.63
C PRO A 46 15.52 8.74 11.30
N LEU A 47 15.15 8.73 10.01
CA LEU A 47 13.83 9.16 9.55
C LEU A 47 12.73 8.18 10.00
N LEU A 48 12.99 6.88 9.93
CA LEU A 48 12.04 5.84 10.33
C LEU A 48 11.80 5.85 11.85
N VAL A 49 12.84 6.12 12.64
CA VAL A 49 12.73 6.27 14.10
C VAL A 49 11.96 7.55 14.44
N ALA A 50 12.27 8.68 13.80
CA ALA A 50 11.56 9.94 14.02
C ALA A 50 10.06 9.85 13.70
N ARG A 51 9.69 9.03 12.73
CA ARG A 51 8.29 8.76 12.34
C ARG A 51 7.63 7.62 13.13
N GLN A 52 8.32 7.05 14.12
CA GLN A 52 7.84 5.91 14.91
C GLN A 52 7.48 4.66 14.08
N VAL A 53 8.08 4.53 12.89
CA VAL A 53 7.93 3.35 12.03
C VAL A 53 8.87 2.24 12.46
N LEU A 54 10.06 2.60 12.93
CA LEU A 54 11.09 1.66 13.39
C LEU A 54 11.37 1.88 14.88
N ARG A 55 11.31 0.80 15.67
CA ARG A 55 11.65 0.82 17.10
C ARG A 55 13.12 0.46 17.32
N SER A 56 13.68 0.90 18.44
CA SER A 56 15.11 0.72 18.74
C SER A 56 15.58 -0.74 18.75
N HIS A 57 14.72 -1.69 19.15
CA HIS A 57 15.05 -3.13 19.14
C HIS A 57 15.05 -3.74 17.73
N GLU A 58 14.37 -3.11 16.77
CA GLU A 58 14.31 -3.55 15.37
C GLU A 58 15.50 -3.04 14.56
N MET A 59 16.11 -1.93 14.99
CA MET A 59 17.29 -1.32 14.36
C MET A 59 18.48 -2.29 14.28
N GLY A 60 18.60 -3.21 15.24
CA GLY A 60 19.66 -4.21 15.27
C GLY A 60 19.79 -4.93 13.92
N ALA A 61 18.68 -5.36 13.32
CA ALA A 61 18.68 -6.07 12.04
C ALA A 61 19.22 -5.24 10.86
N VAL A 62 19.08 -3.91 10.90
CA VAL A 62 19.55 -3.00 9.85
C VAL A 62 21.08 -2.84 9.89
N TYR A 63 21.65 -2.75 11.09
CA TYR A 63 23.09 -2.59 11.28
C TYR A 63 23.85 -3.94 11.36
N SER A 64 23.15 -5.04 11.66
CA SER A 64 23.74 -6.39 11.78
C SER A 64 24.15 -7.01 10.44
N LYS A 65 23.78 -6.43 9.30
CA LYS A 65 24.25 -6.90 7.99
C LYS A 65 25.73 -6.52 7.81
N VAL A 66 26.59 -7.39 8.34
CA VAL A 66 27.97 -7.59 7.93
C VAL A 66 28.01 -8.96 7.25
N ARG A 67 28.01 -8.97 5.93
CA ARG A 67 28.60 -10.03 5.10
C ARG A 67 28.87 -9.48 3.71
#